data_AF-A0A350BUU8-F1
#
_entry.id   AF-A0A350BUU8-F1
#
_cell.length_a   1.000
_cell.length_b   1.000
_cell.length_c   1.000
_cell.angle_alpha   90.00
_cell.angle_beta   90.00
_cell.angle_gamma   90.00
#
_symmetry.space_group_name_H-M   'P 1'
#
loop_
_entity.id
_entity.type
_entity.pdbx_description
1 polymer ?
#
loop_
_entity_poly.entity_id
_entity_poly.type
_entity_poly.pdbx_seq_one_letter_code
_entity_poly.pdbx_strand_id
1 'polypeptide(L)'
;MPSYFKNLFAKLESEDFSYSKAIKRPENFADEMCHNFPAINDLILYLQTEWEAAKTANESISTYAINQRDTKGIVIKVGEQKNLDIHHFLIDYVKTKLQLDDYILHANKHTCQRKSGATQESWFYFLKPKPTFSDGKQVQRYGNVIIELKKDPKNVVQFKLQCNYYAGFNYSEPHSFDEFLASL
;
A
#
# COMPACT_ATOMS: atom_id res chain seq x y z
N MET A 1 15.55 1.95 -47.73
CA MET A 1 15.78 1.45 -46.36
C MET A 1 15.52 2.44 -45.18
N PRO A 2 14.96 3.67 -45.33
CA PRO A 2 14.70 4.52 -44.16
C PRO A 2 13.29 4.40 -43.54
N SER A 3 12.29 3.87 -44.24
CA SER A 3 10.90 3.82 -43.72
C SER A 3 10.66 2.69 -42.71
N TYR A 4 11.36 1.56 -42.85
CA TYR A 4 11.17 0.41 -41.96
C TYR A 4 11.63 0.71 -40.53
N PHE A 5 12.78 1.38 -40.37
CA PHE A 5 13.27 1.82 -39.06
C PHE A 5 12.37 2.89 -38.46
N LYS A 6 11.94 3.90 -39.23
CA LYS A 6 10.99 4.92 -38.74
C LYS A 6 9.68 4.29 -38.25
N ASN A 7 9.15 3.30 -38.96
CA ASN A 7 7.94 2.59 -38.55
C ASN A 7 8.16 1.69 -37.34
N LEU A 8 9.37 1.15 -37.16
CA LEU A 8 9.73 0.36 -35.97
C LEU A 8 9.84 1.25 -34.73
N PHE A 9 10.48 2.43 -34.85
CA PHE A 9 10.60 3.40 -33.76
C PHE A 9 9.27 4.08 -33.44
N ALA A 10 8.45 4.40 -34.45
CA ALA A 10 7.10 4.91 -34.23
C ALA A 10 6.18 3.87 -33.54
N LYS A 11 6.37 2.58 -33.82
CA LYS A 11 5.70 1.50 -33.07
C LYS A 11 6.19 1.40 -31.63
N LEU A 12 7.50 1.50 -31.40
CA LEU A 12 8.11 1.53 -30.06
C LEU A 12 7.67 2.74 -29.21
N GLU A 13 7.46 3.90 -29.83
CA GLU A 13 6.92 5.10 -29.16
C GLU A 13 5.42 4.96 -28.82
N SER A 14 4.68 4.14 -29.57
CA SER A 14 3.26 3.85 -29.33
C SER A 14 3.01 2.65 -28.39
N GLU A 15 4.05 1.87 -28.07
CA GLU A 15 3.96 0.79 -27.09
C GLU A 15 4.16 1.38 -25.69
N ASP A 16 3.05 1.78 -25.06
CA ASP A 16 2.98 1.95 -23.61
C ASP A 16 3.36 0.60 -22.96
N PHE A 17 4.64 0.40 -22.64
CA PHE A 17 5.17 -0.78 -21.94
C PHE A 17 4.74 -0.79 -20.46
N SER A 18 3.46 -0.56 -20.21
CA SER A 18 2.83 -0.73 -18.91
C SER A 18 2.28 -2.14 -18.81
N TYR A 19 2.70 -2.87 -17.79
CA TYR A 19 2.13 -4.19 -17.51
C TYR A 19 1.72 -4.28 -16.05
N SER A 20 0.59 -4.96 -15.82
CA SER A 20 0.04 -5.25 -14.51
C SER A 20 0.04 -6.76 -14.30
N LYS A 21 0.72 -7.24 -13.26
CA LYS A 21 0.75 -8.66 -12.87
C LYS A 21 0.40 -8.78 -11.40
N ALA A 22 0.00 -9.97 -10.94
CA ALA A 22 -0.09 -10.21 -9.50
C ALA A 22 1.31 -10.15 -8.87
N ILE A 23 1.40 -9.62 -7.64
CA ILE A 23 2.65 -9.67 -6.87
C ILE A 23 2.94 -11.13 -6.55
N LYS A 24 4.12 -11.59 -6.96
CA LYS A 24 4.67 -12.91 -6.65
C LYS A 24 5.94 -12.72 -5.84
N ARG A 25 6.05 -13.43 -4.72
CA ARG A 25 7.22 -13.41 -3.84
C ARG A 25 8.04 -14.69 -4.03
N PRO A 26 9.36 -14.65 -3.81
CA PRO A 26 10.19 -15.85 -3.84
C PRO A 26 9.82 -16.82 -2.70
N GLU A 27 10.21 -18.08 -2.82
CA GLU A 27 9.81 -19.14 -1.87
C GLU A 27 10.31 -18.90 -0.44
N ASN A 28 11.50 -18.31 -0.29
CA ASN A 28 12.12 -17.98 0.99
C ASN A 28 11.63 -16.65 1.60
N PHE A 29 10.76 -15.90 0.92
CA PHE A 29 10.35 -14.55 1.34
C PHE A 29 9.70 -14.53 2.72
N ALA A 30 8.85 -15.51 3.02
CA ALA A 30 8.17 -15.57 4.32
C ALA A 30 9.16 -15.80 5.47
N ASP A 31 10.18 -16.61 5.23
CA ASP A 31 11.25 -16.86 6.20
C ASP A 31 12.11 -15.61 6.41
N GLU A 32 12.53 -14.95 5.32
CA GLU A 32 13.28 -13.69 5.39
C GLU A 32 12.48 -12.58 6.10
N MET A 33 11.17 -12.49 5.85
CA MET A 33 10.28 -11.55 6.53
C MET A 33 10.26 -11.79 8.04
N CYS A 34 10.20 -13.05 8.49
CA CYS A 34 10.24 -13.40 9.91
C CYS A 34 11.58 -12.99 10.56
N HIS A 35 12.70 -13.25 9.88
CA HIS A 35 14.03 -12.86 10.37
C HIS A 35 14.21 -11.33 10.45
N ASN A 36 13.55 -10.58 9.58
CA ASN A 36 13.58 -9.13 9.54
C ASN A 36 12.45 -8.46 10.34
N PHE A 37 11.68 -9.23 11.13
CA PHE A 37 10.57 -8.71 11.91
C PHE A 37 10.93 -7.51 12.82
N PRO A 38 12.09 -7.47 13.50
CA PRO A 38 12.48 -6.30 14.29
C PRO A 38 12.47 -5.00 13.48
N ALA A 39 13.02 -5.03 12.25
CA ALA A 39 13.04 -3.87 11.37
C ALA A 39 11.65 -3.53 10.81
N ILE A 40 10.77 -4.52 10.60
CA ILE A 40 9.36 -4.28 10.24
C ILE A 40 8.65 -3.57 11.40
N ASN A 41 8.89 -4.02 12.63
CA ASN A 41 8.32 -3.44 13.84
C ASN A 41 8.77 -1.99 14.04
N ASP A 42 10.05 -1.68 13.80
CA ASP A 42 10.55 -0.31 13.83
C ASP A 42 9.84 0.60 12.83
N LEU A 43 9.55 0.10 11.61
CA LEU A 43 8.74 0.82 10.63
C LEU A 43 7.28 1.01 11.08
N ILE A 44 6.68 0.02 11.74
CA ILE A 44 5.32 0.13 12.30
C ILE A 44 5.29 1.21 13.41
N LEU A 45 6.26 1.19 14.32
CA LEU A 45 6.38 2.20 15.38
C LEU A 45 6.60 3.61 14.80
N TYR A 46 7.38 3.70 13.72
CA TYR A 46 7.54 4.95 12.99
C TYR A 46 6.21 5.42 12.38
N LEU A 47 5.42 4.53 11.75
CA LEU A 47 4.08 4.88 11.22
C LEU A 47 3.14 5.38 12.32
N GLN A 48 3.14 4.74 13.49
CA GLN A 48 2.35 5.17 14.64
C GLN A 48 2.77 6.57 15.11
N THR A 49 4.08 6.80 15.25
CA THR A 49 4.63 8.09 15.69
C THR A 49 4.27 9.21 14.72
N GLU A 50 4.46 8.97 13.41
CA GLU A 50 4.14 9.94 12.36
C GLU A 50 2.64 10.23 12.26
N TRP A 51 1.78 9.21 12.49
CA TRP A 51 0.33 9.40 12.55
C TRP A 51 -0.09 10.27 13.74
N GLU A 52 0.47 10.06 14.93
CA GLU A 52 0.20 10.91 16.09
C GLU A 52 0.72 12.34 15.88
N ALA A 53 1.94 12.49 15.34
CA ALA A 53 2.52 13.80 15.05
C ALA A 53 1.61 14.60 14.09
N ALA A 54 1.07 13.96 13.06
CA ALA A 54 0.20 14.61 12.09
C ALA A 54 -1.12 15.12 12.70
N LYS A 55 -1.68 14.43 13.71
CA LYS A 55 -2.87 14.95 14.43
C LYS A 55 -2.58 16.23 15.19
N THR A 56 -1.35 16.41 15.66
CA THR A 56 -0.93 17.59 16.44
C THR A 56 -0.48 18.77 15.57
N ALA A 57 -0.69 18.69 14.25
CA ALA A 57 -0.27 19.68 13.24
C ALA A 57 1.26 19.92 13.17
N ASN A 58 2.05 19.00 13.73
CA ASN A 58 3.51 19.00 13.63
C ASN A 58 3.95 18.06 12.50
N GLU A 59 3.40 18.27 11.30
CA GLU A 59 3.63 17.40 10.15
C GLU A 59 5.07 17.54 9.62
N SER A 60 5.72 16.40 9.39
CA SER A 60 6.93 16.36 8.59
C SER A 60 6.59 16.55 7.10
N ILE A 61 7.43 17.26 6.35
CA ILE A 61 7.28 17.46 4.89
C ILE A 61 7.22 16.11 4.12
N SER A 62 7.80 15.06 4.70
CA SER A 62 7.83 13.72 4.12
C SER A 62 6.57 12.89 4.38
N THR A 63 5.67 13.35 5.25
CA THR A 63 4.52 12.58 5.73
C THR A 63 3.23 13.35 5.45
N TYR A 64 2.20 12.64 4.99
CA TYR A 64 0.89 13.20 4.76
C TYR A 64 -0.16 12.30 5.41
N ALA A 65 -0.87 12.83 6.39
CA ALA A 65 -2.00 12.15 7.02
C ALA A 65 -3.30 12.48 6.30
N ILE A 66 -4.06 11.43 5.99
CA ILE A 66 -5.42 11.53 5.50
C ILE A 66 -6.32 11.33 6.73
N ASN A 67 -6.97 12.37 7.22
CA ASN A 67 -7.90 12.28 8.35
C ASN A 67 -9.25 12.90 7.98
N GLN A 68 -9.97 12.21 7.11
CA GLN A 68 -11.33 12.56 6.69
C GLN A 68 -12.34 11.63 7.36
N ARG A 69 -13.63 12.03 7.37
CA ARG A 69 -14.70 11.26 8.01
C ARG A 69 -14.78 9.82 7.49
N ASP A 70 -14.73 9.66 6.18
CA ASP A 70 -14.91 8.37 5.50
C ASP A 70 -13.58 7.72 5.10
N THR A 71 -12.46 8.36 5.41
CA THR A 71 -11.14 7.90 5.00
C THR A 71 -10.08 8.32 6.01
N LYS A 72 -9.36 7.35 6.56
CA LYS A 72 -8.21 7.59 7.42
C LYS A 72 -6.99 6.86 6.88
N GLY A 73 -5.80 7.45 6.94
CA GLY A 73 -4.61 6.83 6.40
C GLY A 73 -3.37 7.70 6.53
N ILE A 74 -2.23 7.10 6.22
CA ILE A 74 -0.94 7.78 6.21
C ILE A 74 -0.20 7.49 4.90
N VAL A 75 0.49 8.52 4.40
CA VAL A 75 1.38 8.43 3.24
C VAL A 75 2.75 8.93 3.67
N ILE A 76 3.78 8.10 3.50
CA ILE A 76 5.15 8.43 3.88
C ILE A 76 6.06 8.36 2.66
N LYS A 77 6.86 9.40 2.45
CA LYS A 77 7.96 9.43 1.49
C LYS A 77 9.25 9.07 2.22
N VAL A 78 9.84 7.92 1.89
CA VAL A 78 11.02 7.36 2.55
C VAL A 78 12.33 7.82 1.88
N GLY A 79 12.26 8.72 0.89
CA GLY A 79 13.42 9.15 0.11
C GLY A 79 13.93 8.04 -0.82
N GLU A 80 15.18 8.20 -1.29
CA GLU A 80 15.82 7.26 -2.21
C GLU A 80 16.21 5.96 -1.49
N GLN A 81 15.75 4.81 -2.01
CA GLN A 81 16.01 3.50 -1.42
C GLN A 81 16.77 2.60 -2.39
N LYS A 82 17.93 2.10 -1.94
CA LYS A 82 18.74 1.14 -2.71
C LYS A 82 18.17 -0.27 -2.66
N ASN A 83 17.53 -0.63 -1.54
CA ASN A 83 16.88 -1.92 -1.34
C ASN A 83 15.43 -1.70 -0.88
N LEU A 84 14.49 -2.45 -1.48
CA LEU A 84 13.07 -2.40 -1.18
C LEU A 84 12.59 -3.56 -0.31
N ASP A 85 13.44 -4.53 0.03
CA ASP A 85 13.07 -5.76 0.71
C ASP A 85 12.30 -5.48 2.00
N ILE A 86 12.81 -4.58 2.85
CA ILE A 86 12.12 -4.24 4.11
C ILE A 86 10.75 -3.59 3.90
N HIS A 87 10.60 -2.79 2.85
CA HIS A 87 9.32 -2.17 2.49
C HIS A 87 8.35 -3.19 1.90
N HIS A 88 8.87 -4.16 1.15
CA HIS A 88 8.10 -5.31 0.68
C HIS A 88 7.66 -6.20 1.84
N PHE A 89 8.52 -6.46 2.81
CA PHE A 89 8.19 -7.18 4.03
C PHE A 89 7.08 -6.46 4.81
N LEU A 90 7.16 -5.13 4.96
CA LEU A 90 6.13 -4.34 5.61
C LEU A 90 4.76 -4.50 4.94
N ILE A 91 4.66 -4.32 3.61
CA ILE A 91 3.36 -4.39 2.92
C ILE A 91 2.76 -5.80 2.95
N ASP A 92 3.60 -6.83 2.88
CA ASP A 92 3.17 -8.23 2.96
C ASP A 92 2.81 -8.64 4.39
N TYR A 93 3.49 -8.09 5.40
CA TYR A 93 3.18 -8.27 6.81
C TYR A 93 1.79 -7.73 7.14
N VAL A 94 1.53 -6.47 6.78
CA VAL A 94 0.21 -5.81 6.99
C VAL A 94 -0.90 -6.58 6.27
N LYS A 95 -0.65 -6.99 5.02
CA LYS A 95 -1.59 -7.84 4.25
C LYS A 95 -1.88 -9.14 4.99
N THR A 96 -0.85 -9.85 5.45
CA THR A 96 -0.99 -11.15 6.13
C THR A 96 -1.74 -11.01 7.45
N LYS A 97 -1.44 -9.97 8.24
CA LYS A 97 -2.18 -9.65 9.47
C LYS A 97 -3.66 -9.43 9.22
N LEU A 98 -4.01 -8.63 8.21
CA LEU A 98 -5.40 -8.42 7.84
C LEU A 98 -6.08 -9.72 7.39
N GLN A 99 -5.40 -10.57 6.61
CA GLN A 99 -5.96 -11.86 6.19
C GLN A 99 -6.22 -12.79 7.38
N LEU A 100 -5.37 -12.75 8.42
CA LEU A 100 -5.63 -13.45 9.68
C LEU A 100 -6.82 -12.86 10.45
N ASP A 101 -7.11 -11.57 10.27
CA ASP A 101 -8.27 -10.88 10.83
C ASP A 101 -9.52 -10.92 9.90
N ASP A 102 -9.70 -12.00 9.16
CA ASP A 102 -10.83 -12.23 8.25
C ASP A 102 -11.00 -11.19 7.12
N TYR A 103 -9.91 -10.57 6.65
CA TYR A 103 -9.97 -9.79 5.41
C TYR A 103 -9.78 -10.64 4.16
N ILE A 104 -10.56 -10.31 3.13
CA ILE A 104 -10.48 -10.92 1.80
C ILE A 104 -9.65 -10.00 0.90
N LEU A 105 -8.63 -10.58 0.27
CA LEU A 105 -7.81 -9.89 -0.74
C LEU A 105 -8.60 -9.75 -2.05
N HIS A 106 -9.05 -8.54 -2.36
CA HIS A 106 -9.82 -8.24 -3.56
C HIS A 106 -8.96 -7.82 -4.75
N ALA A 107 -7.81 -7.18 -4.51
CA ALA A 107 -6.86 -6.87 -5.56
C ALA A 107 -5.43 -7.08 -5.09
N ASN A 108 -4.63 -7.70 -5.97
CA ASN A 108 -3.19 -7.86 -5.85
C ASN A 108 -2.59 -7.44 -7.19
N LYS A 109 -1.91 -6.29 -7.21
CA LYS A 109 -1.38 -5.72 -8.46
C LYS A 109 0.05 -5.21 -8.24
N HIS A 110 0.93 -5.63 -9.12
CA HIS A 110 2.24 -5.05 -9.39
C HIS A 110 2.17 -4.39 -10.76
N THR A 111 2.36 -3.07 -10.82
CA THR A 111 2.41 -2.33 -12.07
C THR A 111 3.81 -1.78 -12.28
N CYS A 112 4.36 -2.00 -13.47
CA CYS A 112 5.61 -1.40 -13.92
C CYS A 112 5.28 -0.52 -15.13
N GLN A 113 5.67 0.75 -15.08
CA GLN A 113 5.44 1.74 -16.14
C GLN A 113 6.75 2.40 -16.52
N ARG A 114 7.10 2.38 -17.81
CA ARG A 114 8.25 3.13 -18.31
C ARG A 114 7.78 4.52 -18.77
N LYS A 115 8.25 5.57 -18.11
CA LYS A 115 7.99 6.97 -18.50
C LYS A 115 9.30 7.65 -18.85
N SER A 116 9.41 8.13 -20.08
CA SER A 116 10.58 8.89 -20.57
C SER A 116 11.93 8.19 -20.31
N GLY A 117 11.97 6.88 -20.54
CA GLY A 117 13.18 6.06 -20.37
C GLY A 117 13.41 5.53 -18.95
N ALA A 118 12.68 6.02 -17.95
CA ALA A 118 12.84 5.65 -16.55
C ALA A 118 11.64 4.83 -16.04
N THR A 119 11.88 3.90 -15.10
CA THR A 119 10.88 2.92 -14.66
C THR A 119 10.23 3.34 -13.35
N GLN A 120 8.91 3.40 -13.32
CA GLN A 120 8.09 3.57 -12.13
C GLN A 120 7.42 2.23 -11.79
N GLU A 121 7.45 1.85 -10.51
CA GLU A 121 6.82 0.61 -10.04
C GLU A 121 5.82 0.89 -8.91
N SER A 122 4.78 0.07 -8.82
CA SER A 122 3.78 0.14 -7.75
C SER A 122 3.31 -1.25 -7.36
N TRP A 123 3.34 -1.54 -6.07
CA TRP A 123 2.77 -2.73 -5.45
C TRP A 123 1.53 -2.32 -4.68
N PHE A 124 0.40 -2.95 -4.97
CA PHE A 124 -0.91 -2.56 -4.49
C PHE A 124 -1.70 -3.76 -4.00
N TYR A 125 -2.14 -3.69 -2.75
CA TYR A 125 -3.12 -4.58 -2.17
C TYR A 125 -4.39 -3.80 -1.81
N PHE A 126 -5.54 -4.42 -2.12
CA PHE A 126 -6.84 -3.94 -1.66
C PHE A 126 -7.57 -5.08 -0.97
N LEU A 127 -7.89 -4.86 0.29
CA LEU A 127 -8.55 -5.84 1.15
C LEU A 127 -9.89 -5.30 1.63
N LYS A 128 -10.89 -6.19 1.72
CA LYS A 128 -12.18 -5.88 2.34
C LYS A 128 -12.43 -6.84 3.50
N PRO A 129 -13.09 -6.39 4.58
CA PRO A 129 -13.48 -7.29 5.65
C PRO A 129 -14.48 -8.31 5.12
N LYS A 130 -14.38 -9.57 5.57
CA LYS A 130 -15.39 -10.57 5.29
C LYS A 130 -16.74 -10.08 5.83
N PRO A 131 -17.83 -10.13 5.03
CA PRO A 131 -19.13 -9.65 5.48
C PRO A 131 -19.60 -10.41 6.71
N THR A 132 -19.69 -9.71 7.83
CA THR A 132 -20.29 -10.18 9.08
C THR A 132 -21.35 -9.18 9.52
N PHE A 133 -22.41 -9.68 10.16
CA PHE A 133 -23.54 -8.87 10.59
C PHE A 133 -23.72 -9.02 12.09
N SER A 134 -23.95 -7.91 12.78
CA SER A 134 -24.25 -7.83 14.20
C SER A 134 -25.36 -6.81 14.40
N ASP A 135 -26.40 -7.18 15.15
CA ASP A 135 -27.59 -6.35 15.39
C ASP A 135 -28.23 -5.75 14.12
N GLY A 136 -28.27 -6.55 13.05
CA GLY A 136 -28.84 -6.15 11.75
C GLY A 136 -27.97 -5.17 10.95
N LYS A 137 -26.80 -4.78 11.44
CA LYS A 137 -25.83 -3.92 10.76
C LYS A 137 -24.61 -4.72 10.31
N GLN A 138 -24.01 -4.29 9.21
CA GLN A 138 -22.75 -4.86 8.75
C GLN A 138 -21.59 -4.39 9.64
N VAL A 139 -20.80 -5.34 10.13
CA VAL A 139 -19.57 -5.07 10.89
C VAL A 139 -18.49 -4.61 9.92
N GLN A 140 -18.04 -3.36 10.09
CA GLN A 140 -17.08 -2.76 9.16
C GLN A 140 -15.62 -3.09 9.48
N ARG A 141 -15.31 -3.45 10.73
CA ARG A 141 -13.93 -3.55 11.24
C ARG A 141 -13.17 -2.25 10.92
N TYR A 142 -11.97 -2.32 10.35
CA TYR A 142 -11.20 -1.15 9.88
C TYR A 142 -11.65 -0.60 8.52
N GLY A 143 -12.82 -1.00 7.99
CA GLY A 143 -13.27 -0.64 6.65
C GLY A 143 -12.47 -1.34 5.55
N ASN A 144 -12.53 -0.85 4.30
CA ASN A 144 -11.68 -1.38 3.23
C ASN A 144 -10.25 -0.84 3.37
N VAL A 145 -9.25 -1.71 3.30
CA VAL A 145 -7.84 -1.33 3.47
C VAL A 145 -7.11 -1.33 2.14
N ILE A 146 -6.38 -0.24 1.88
CA ILE A 146 -5.44 -0.07 0.77
C ILE A 146 -4.03 -0.06 1.35
N ILE A 147 -3.17 -0.91 0.81
CA ILE A 147 -1.73 -0.94 1.08
C ILE A 147 -1.03 -0.71 -0.25
N GLU A 148 -0.22 0.33 -0.34
CA GLU A 148 0.47 0.70 -1.57
C GLU A 148 1.92 1.07 -1.30
N LEU A 149 2.82 0.51 -2.09
CA LEU A 149 4.22 0.91 -2.17
C LEU A 149 4.48 1.38 -3.59
N LYS A 150 4.98 2.60 -3.75
CA LYS A 150 5.35 3.18 -5.04
C LYS A 150 6.83 3.48 -5.05
N LYS A 151 7.49 3.11 -6.15
CA LYS A 151 8.87 3.48 -6.45
C LYS A 151 8.85 4.40 -7.67
N ASP A 152 9.36 5.60 -7.51
CA ASP A 152 9.52 6.52 -8.62
C ASP A 152 10.80 6.21 -9.43
N PRO A 153 11.00 6.88 -10.58
CA PRO A 153 12.17 6.61 -11.41
C PRO A 153 13.51 7.08 -10.83
N LYS A 154 13.49 7.87 -9.74
CA LYS A 154 14.66 8.28 -8.95
C LYS A 154 14.89 7.34 -7.75
N ASN A 155 14.25 6.18 -7.74
CA ASN A 155 14.22 5.25 -6.61
C ASN A 155 13.66 5.85 -5.32
N VAL A 156 12.92 6.96 -5.38
CA VAL A 156 12.21 7.50 -4.23
C VAL A 156 11.00 6.61 -3.95
N VAL A 157 10.89 6.19 -2.69
CA VAL A 157 9.84 5.29 -2.24
C VAL A 157 8.75 6.07 -1.51
N GLN A 158 7.51 5.74 -1.85
CA GLN A 158 6.33 6.21 -1.13
C GLN A 158 5.54 5.00 -0.64
N PHE A 159 5.31 4.95 0.67
CA PHE A 159 4.40 4.00 1.29
C PHE A 159 3.06 4.68 1.58
N LYS A 160 1.96 3.95 1.41
CA LYS A 160 0.62 4.40 1.71
C LYS A 160 -0.17 3.29 2.38
N LEU A 161 -0.81 3.62 3.50
CA LEU A 161 -1.74 2.77 4.22
C LEU A 161 -3.03 3.57 4.47
N GLN A 162 -4.17 3.07 4.02
CA GLN A 162 -5.42 3.80 4.09
C GLN A 162 -6.61 2.87 4.35
N CYS A 163 -7.46 3.27 5.30
CA CYS A 163 -8.76 2.70 5.62
C CYS A 163 -9.88 3.57 5.04
N ASN A 164 -10.84 2.94 4.36
CA ASN A 164 -12.04 3.59 3.82
C ASN A 164 -13.29 3.02 4.47
N TYR A 165 -14.11 3.89 5.03
CA TYR A 165 -15.31 3.53 5.78
C TYR A 165 -16.57 3.83 4.98
N TYR A 166 -17.59 3.01 5.15
CA TYR A 166 -18.91 3.28 4.61
C TYR A 166 -19.73 4.09 5.62
N ALA A 167 -20.42 5.12 5.11
CA ALA A 167 -21.39 5.88 5.87
C ALA A 167 -22.80 5.30 5.66
N GLY A 168 -23.59 5.18 6.73
CA GLY A 168 -25.02 4.84 6.65
C GLY A 168 -25.53 3.99 7.82
N PHE A 169 -26.86 3.98 8.01
CA PHE A 169 -27.52 3.26 9.12
C PHE A 169 -27.34 1.74 9.07
N ASN A 170 -27.04 1.19 7.89
CA ASN A 170 -26.82 -0.26 7.68
C ASN A 170 -25.44 -0.74 8.16
N TYR A 171 -24.56 0.18 8.54
CA TYR A 171 -23.20 -0.12 8.94
C TYR A 171 -22.99 0.19 10.42
N SER A 172 -22.25 -0.68 11.09
CA SER A 172 -21.73 -0.42 12.43
C SER A 172 -20.66 0.66 12.39
N GLU A 173 -20.34 1.22 13.56
CA GLU A 173 -19.20 2.11 13.70
C GLU A 173 -17.89 1.34 13.41
N PRO A 174 -17.01 1.87 12.54
CA PRO A 174 -15.76 1.21 12.23
C PRO A 174 -14.74 1.36 13.36
N HIS A 175 -13.84 0.39 13.47
CA HIS A 175 -12.62 0.55 14.26
C HIS A 175 -11.78 1.70 13.72
N SER A 176 -11.18 2.42 14.64
CA SER A 176 -10.34 3.58 14.34
C SER A 176 -9.07 3.16 13.60
N PHE A 177 -8.47 4.12 12.89
CA PHE A 177 -7.16 3.91 12.28
C PHE A 177 -6.04 3.75 13.33
N ASP A 178 -6.25 4.31 14.52
CA ASP A 178 -5.37 4.18 15.68
C ASP A 178 -5.32 2.72 16.17
N GLU A 179 -6.49 2.12 16.38
CA GLU A 179 -6.61 0.70 16.72
C GLU A 179 -5.99 -0.18 15.63
N PHE A 180 -6.18 0.18 14.35
CA PHE A 180 -5.56 -0.55 13.26
C PHE A 180 -4.04 -0.53 13.36
N LEU A 181 -3.42 0.65 13.46
CA LEU A 181 -1.96 0.78 13.56
C LEU A 181 -1.40 0.08 14.81
N ALA A 182 -2.12 0.12 15.93
CA ALA A 182 -1.74 -0.57 17.16
C ALA A 182 -1.87 -2.10 17.09
N SER A 183 -2.70 -2.62 16.17
CA SER A 183 -2.93 -4.06 15.98
C SER A 183 -1.92 -4.75 15.05
N LEU A 184 -1.12 -3.98 14.31
CA LEU A 184 -0.07 -4.47 13.41
C LEU A 184 1.08 -5.07 14.21
#